data_AF-A0AAV6TYI1-F1
#
_entry.id   AF-A0AAV6TYI1-F1
#
_cell.length_a   1.000
_cell.length_b   1.000
_cell.length_c   1.000
_cell.angle_alpha   90.00
_cell.angle_beta   90.00
_cell.angle_gamma   90.00
#
_symmetry.space_group_name_H-M   'P 1'
#
loop_
_entity.id
_entity.type
_entity.pdbx_description
1 polymer ?
#
loop_
_entity_poly.entity_id
_entity_poly.type
_entity_poly.pdbx_seq_one_letter_code
_entity_poly.pdbx_strand_id
1 'polypeptide(L)'
;MAALIAWLVFIVLVSVSSAACPEEFQDLCTCGLVQQAGKMVYVTNCTNAGFDNTMMLRKLPPQTEVLIFVGNEVKDLPLNIFGQEVVYEKLRTIDFSNNHIQSIK
;
A
#
# COMPACT_ATOMS: atom_id res chain seq x y z
N MET A 1 53.38 -5.06 18.67
CA MET A 1 52.36 -4.67 19.67
C MET A 1 51.25 -3.98 18.90
N ALA A 2 50.01 -4.38 19.18
CA ALA A 2 48.76 -3.94 18.57
C ALA A 2 48.59 -2.40 18.66
N ALA A 3 47.79 -1.71 17.84
CA ALA A 3 46.39 -2.02 17.56
C ALA A 3 45.88 -1.39 16.26
N LEU A 4 45.07 -2.18 15.56
CA LEU A 4 44.16 -1.81 14.49
C LEU A 4 42.98 -1.04 15.11
N ILE A 5 42.79 0.22 14.74
CA ILE A 5 41.55 0.94 15.07
C ILE A 5 40.67 0.87 13.82
N ALA A 6 40.01 -0.27 13.64
CA ALA A 6 38.91 -0.39 12.71
C ALA A 6 37.79 0.50 13.24
N TRP A 7 37.58 1.65 12.59
CA TRP A 7 36.42 2.49 12.82
C TRP A 7 35.18 1.71 12.39
N LEU A 8 34.57 1.02 13.36
CA LEU A 8 33.21 0.54 13.27
C LEU A 8 32.31 1.77 13.17
N VAL A 9 32.09 2.24 11.94
CA VAL A 9 30.91 3.06 11.66
C VAL A 9 29.73 2.10 11.77
N PHE A 10 29.23 1.96 12.99
CA PHE A 10 27.95 1.33 13.27
C PHE A 10 26.90 2.26 12.65
N ILE A 11 26.62 2.06 11.36
CA ILE A 11 25.47 2.68 10.73
C ILE A 11 24.26 2.10 11.46
N VAL A 12 23.71 2.89 12.39
CA VAL A 12 22.42 2.59 12.97
C VAL A 12 21.43 2.70 11.82
N LEU A 13 21.04 1.56 11.27
CA LEU A 13 19.88 1.47 10.40
C LEU A 13 18.67 1.80 11.29
N VAL A 14 18.32 3.08 11.35
CA VAL A 14 17.06 3.52 11.95
C VAL A 14 15.98 3.03 11.00
N SER A 15 15.37 1.89 11.32
CA SER A 15 14.14 1.45 10.68
C SER A 15 13.06 2.45 11.08
N VAL A 16 12.83 3.46 10.25
CA VAL A 16 11.65 4.30 10.35
C VAL A 16 10.47 3.37 10.07
N SER A 17 9.81 2.93 11.13
CA SER A 17 8.58 2.14 11.04
C SER A 17 7.41 3.06 10.67
N SER A 18 7.46 3.65 9.47
CA SER A 18 6.20 3.90 8.75
C SER A 18 5.57 2.52 8.59
N ALA A 19 4.31 2.33 8.98
CA ALA A 19 3.60 1.08 8.80
C ALA A 19 3.71 0.65 7.32
N ALA A 20 4.67 -0.22 7.01
CA ALA A 20 5.02 -0.55 5.65
C ALA A 20 3.84 -1.23 4.99
N CYS A 21 3.61 -0.95 3.71
CA CYS A 21 2.66 -1.74 2.96
C CYS A 21 3.14 -3.20 2.93
N PRO A 22 2.21 -4.17 2.84
CA PRO A 22 2.56 -5.56 2.62
C PRO A 22 3.45 -5.75 1.39
N GLU A 23 4.30 -6.77 1.40
CA GLU A 23 5.31 -7.04 0.36
C GLU A 23 4.69 -7.17 -1.03
N GLU A 24 3.43 -7.60 -1.14
CA GLU A 24 2.72 -7.75 -2.40
C GLU A 24 2.49 -6.41 -3.13
N PHE A 25 2.61 -5.28 -2.43
CA PHE A 25 2.60 -3.95 -3.02
C PHE A 25 3.98 -3.51 -3.56
N GLN A 26 5.03 -4.31 -3.34
CA GLN A 26 6.39 -4.12 -3.90
C GLN A 26 6.98 -2.73 -3.67
N ASP A 27 6.68 -2.12 -2.52
CA ASP A 27 7.05 -0.73 -2.18
C ASP A 27 6.56 0.33 -3.20
N LEU A 28 5.60 -0.02 -4.08
CA LEU A 28 4.99 0.90 -5.05
C LEU A 28 3.86 1.74 -4.44
N CYS A 29 3.47 1.44 -3.20
CA CYS A 29 2.41 2.14 -2.50
C CYS A 29 2.88 2.69 -1.15
N THR A 30 2.16 3.70 -0.68
CA THR A 30 2.32 4.24 0.67
C THR A 30 1.13 3.86 1.54
N CYS A 31 1.39 3.31 2.71
CA CYS A 31 0.38 2.91 3.69
C CYS A 31 0.63 3.67 5.00
N GLY A 32 -0.42 4.17 5.63
CA GLY A 32 -0.28 4.79 6.95
C GLY A 32 -1.43 5.68 7.37
N LEU A 33 -1.31 6.24 8.57
CA LEU A 33 -2.29 7.16 9.12
C LEU A 33 -2.07 8.58 8.57
N VAL A 34 -3.12 9.18 8.06
CA VAL A 34 -3.14 10.56 7.57
C VAL A 34 -4.21 11.34 8.33
N GLN A 35 -3.93 12.60 8.67
CA GLN A 35 -4.89 13.49 9.28
C GLN A 35 -5.85 14.05 8.20
N GLN A 36 -7.13 13.73 8.29
CA GLN A 36 -8.17 14.20 7.38
C GLN A 36 -9.36 14.74 8.18
N ALA A 37 -9.72 16.00 7.97
CA ALA A 37 -10.84 16.68 8.64
C ALA A 37 -10.85 16.49 10.18
N GLY A 38 -9.69 16.54 10.82
CA GLY A 38 -9.55 16.38 12.28
C GLY A 38 -9.57 14.93 12.78
N LYS A 39 -9.65 13.92 11.90
CA LYS A 39 -9.56 12.49 12.25
C LYS A 39 -8.31 11.84 11.64
N MET A 40 -7.71 10.88 12.34
CA MET A 40 -6.68 10.01 11.76
C MET A 40 -7.35 8.91 10.93
N VAL A 41 -6.92 8.76 9.69
CA VAL A 41 -7.49 7.82 8.71
C VAL A 41 -6.37 6.97 8.15
N TYR A 42 -6.52 5.64 8.16
CA TYR A 42 -5.54 4.78 7.50
C TYR A 42 -5.76 4.75 5.99
N VAL A 43 -4.78 5.22 5.23
CA VAL A 43 -4.81 5.34 3.78
C VAL A 43 -3.80 4.38 3.16
N THR A 44 -4.23 3.62 2.15
CA THR A 44 -3.34 2.92 1.21
C THR A 44 -3.41 3.63 -0.12
N ASN A 45 -2.30 4.22 -0.56
CA ASN A 45 -2.21 5.00 -1.77
C ASN A 45 -1.21 4.39 -2.76
N CYS A 46 -1.71 4.03 -3.93
CA CYS A 46 -1.04 3.38 -5.05
C CYS A 46 -1.20 4.22 -6.34
N THR A 47 -1.21 5.55 -6.21
CA THR A 47 -1.39 6.45 -7.36
C THR A 47 -0.22 6.30 -8.34
N ASN A 48 -0.52 6.05 -9.62
CA ASN A 48 0.46 5.88 -10.70
C ASN A 48 1.54 4.82 -10.40
N ALA A 49 1.18 3.77 -9.67
CA ALA A 49 2.09 2.67 -9.33
C ALA A 49 2.40 1.74 -10.53
N GLY A 50 1.60 1.82 -11.60
CA GLY A 50 1.80 1.04 -12.83
C GLY A 50 1.22 -0.36 -12.78
N PHE A 51 0.32 -0.64 -11.84
CA PHE A 51 -0.31 -1.96 -11.73
C PHE A 51 -1.25 -2.26 -12.91
N ASP A 52 -1.15 -3.47 -13.47
CA ASP A 52 -2.01 -3.94 -14.56
C ASP A 52 -3.08 -4.93 -14.10
N ASN A 53 -3.06 -5.29 -12.82
CA ASN A 53 -4.00 -6.21 -12.19
C ASN A 53 -4.25 -5.81 -10.73
N THR A 54 -5.20 -6.48 -10.06
CA THR A 54 -5.60 -6.18 -8.68
C THR A 54 -5.18 -7.24 -7.66
N MET A 55 -4.25 -8.15 -8.01
CA MET A 55 -3.95 -9.32 -7.16
C MET A 55 -3.38 -8.92 -5.79
N MET A 56 -2.59 -7.85 -5.72
CA MET A 56 -2.04 -7.32 -4.47
C MET A 56 -3.14 -6.86 -3.49
N LEU A 57 -4.32 -6.48 -3.98
CA LEU A 57 -5.40 -5.99 -3.11
C LEU A 57 -6.01 -7.07 -2.23
N ARG A 58 -5.73 -8.36 -2.49
CA ARG A 58 -6.02 -9.45 -1.55
C ARG A 58 -5.23 -9.36 -0.26
N LYS A 59 -4.17 -8.55 -0.25
CA LYS A 59 -3.28 -8.31 0.86
C LYS A 59 -3.41 -6.87 1.37
N LEU A 60 -4.50 -6.19 1.02
CA LEU A 60 -4.80 -4.86 1.54
C LEU A 60 -4.78 -4.90 3.08
N PRO A 61 -4.14 -3.92 3.76
CA PRO A 61 -4.14 -3.89 5.21
C PRO A 61 -5.58 -3.82 5.77
N PRO A 62 -5.98 -4.69 6.71
CA PRO A 62 -7.36 -4.74 7.23
C PRO A 62 -7.83 -3.42 7.88
N GLN A 63 -6.89 -2.61 8.39
CA GLN A 63 -7.16 -1.30 8.97
C GLN A 63 -7.44 -0.21 7.93
N THR A 64 -7.26 -0.47 6.63
CA THR A 64 -7.43 0.52 5.57
C THR A 64 -8.85 1.08 5.58
N GLU A 65 -8.95 2.41 5.66
CA GLU A 65 -10.20 3.14 5.58
C GLU A 65 -10.42 3.73 4.18
N VAL A 66 -9.33 4.11 3.51
CA VAL A 66 -9.33 4.71 2.18
C VAL A 66 -8.28 4.03 1.30
N LEU A 67 -8.73 3.47 0.18
CA LEU A 67 -7.88 2.94 -0.88
C LEU A 67 -7.86 3.93 -2.05
N ILE A 68 -6.68 4.42 -2.40
CA ILE A 68 -6.43 5.25 -3.59
C ILE A 68 -5.64 4.40 -4.57
N PHE A 69 -6.27 3.97 -5.66
CA PHE A 69 -5.68 3.12 -6.69
C PHE A 69 -5.69 3.81 -8.06
N VAL A 70 -5.51 5.13 -8.08
CA VAL A 70 -5.71 5.98 -9.26
C VAL A 70 -4.57 5.88 -10.27
N GLY A 71 -4.87 5.93 -11.57
CA GLY A 71 -3.83 6.12 -12.60
C GLY A 71 -2.99 4.86 -12.89
N ASN A 72 -3.54 3.66 -12.65
CA ASN A 72 -2.90 2.41 -13.03
C ASN A 72 -3.46 1.89 -14.37
N GLU A 73 -3.19 0.64 -14.75
CA GLU A 73 -3.49 0.07 -16.07
C GLU A 73 -4.38 -1.17 -15.98
N VAL A 74 -5.29 -1.21 -14.99
CA VAL A 74 -6.22 -2.32 -14.77
C VAL A 74 -7.35 -2.27 -15.80
N LYS A 75 -7.19 -3.01 -16.91
CA LYS A 75 -8.19 -3.08 -17.99
C LYS A 75 -9.42 -3.90 -17.63
N ASP A 76 -9.23 -4.99 -16.91
CA ASP A 76 -10.31 -5.89 -16.48
C ASP A 76 -10.36 -5.88 -14.96
N LEU A 77 -11.49 -5.43 -14.39
CA LEU A 77 -11.72 -5.43 -12.95
C LEU A 77 -12.51 -6.69 -12.57
N PRO A 78 -11.89 -7.68 -11.89
CA PRO A 78 -12.59 -8.89 -11.48
C PRO A 78 -13.49 -8.66 -10.26
N LEU A 79 -14.54 -9.46 -10.09
CA LEU A 79 -15.28 -9.52 -8.83
C LEU A 79 -14.36 -9.90 -7.68
N ASN A 80 -14.68 -9.40 -6.48
CA ASN A 80 -14.00 -9.77 -5.24
C ASN A 80 -12.48 -9.53 -5.27
N ILE A 81 -12.07 -8.34 -5.73
CA ILE A 81 -10.65 -7.93 -5.77
C ILE A 81 -9.93 -8.04 -4.42
N PHE A 82 -10.66 -8.01 -3.31
CA PHE A 82 -10.12 -8.12 -1.95
C PHE A 82 -10.03 -9.55 -1.41
N GLY A 83 -10.52 -10.54 -2.17
CA GLY A 83 -10.62 -11.93 -1.70
C GLY A 83 -11.84 -12.18 -0.80
N GLN A 84 -11.85 -13.32 -0.11
CA GLN A 84 -12.92 -13.73 0.80
C GLN A 84 -12.42 -13.96 2.22
N GLU A 85 -11.10 -13.91 2.45
CA GLU A 85 -10.53 -14.26 3.75
C GLU A 85 -10.62 -13.12 4.78
N VAL A 86 -10.73 -11.86 4.34
CA VAL A 86 -10.65 -10.67 5.20
C VAL A 86 -11.92 -9.82 5.08
N VAL A 87 -12.47 -9.43 6.22
CA VAL A 87 -13.56 -8.45 6.31
C VAL A 87 -12.98 -7.06 6.55
N TYR A 88 -13.19 -6.15 5.60
CA TYR A 88 -12.68 -4.78 5.68
C TYR A 88 -13.71 -3.83 6.32
N GLU A 89 -13.97 -4.00 7.63
CA GLU A 89 -15.01 -3.25 8.36
C GLU A 89 -14.85 -1.72 8.33
N LYS A 90 -13.61 -1.25 8.14
CA LYS A 90 -13.26 0.18 8.16
C LYS A 90 -13.20 0.82 6.78
N LEU A 91 -13.12 0.01 5.72
CA LEU A 91 -12.96 0.49 4.34
C LEU A 91 -14.24 1.18 3.90
N ARG A 92 -14.14 2.48 3.61
CA ARG A 92 -15.28 3.34 3.27
C ARG A 92 -15.12 4.06 1.94
N THR A 93 -13.91 4.09 1.39
CA THR A 93 -13.63 4.80 0.14
C THR A 93 -12.63 4.01 -0.68
N ILE A 94 -12.97 3.80 -1.94
CA ILE A 94 -12.14 3.12 -2.94
C ILE A 94 -12.16 4.00 -4.18
N ASP A 95 -11.00 4.51 -4.57
CA ASP A 95 -10.83 5.30 -5.78
C ASP A 95 -10.02 4.52 -6.81
N PHE A 96 -10.68 4.15 -7.91
CA PHE A 96 -10.11 3.45 -9.07
C PHE A 96 -10.11 4.33 -10.32
N SER A 97 -10.24 5.65 -10.17
CA SER A 97 -10.25 6.57 -11.30
C SER A 97 -8.99 6.43 -12.17
N ASN A 98 -9.13 6.72 -13.46
CA ASN A 98 -8.03 6.71 -14.44
C ASN A 98 -7.26 5.37 -14.55
N ASN A 99 -7.92 4.21 -14.36
CA ASN A 99 -7.30 2.88 -14.52
C ASN A 99 -7.41 2.27 -15.92
N HIS A 100 -8.03 2.98 -16.86
CA HIS A 100 -8.37 2.45 -18.19
C HIS A 100 -9.24 1.18 -18.15
N ILE A 101 -10.10 1.03 -17.13
CA ILE A 101 -11.02 -0.10 -17.01
C ILE A 101 -11.94 -0.16 -18.24
N GLN A 102 -11.91 -1.28 -18.94
CA GLN A 102 -12.71 -1.58 -20.13
C GLN A 102 -13.85 -2.54 -19.80
N SER A 103 -13.63 -3.45 -18.84
CA SER A 103 -14.67 -4.39 -18.40
C SER A 103 -14.64 -4.62 -16.90
N ILE A 104 -15.83 -4.90 -16.35
CA ILE A 104 -16.03 -5.36 -14.98
C ILE A 104 -16.70 -6.72 -15.10
N LYS A 105 -16.09 -7.76 -14.53
CA LYS A 105 -16.52 -9.15 -14.68
C LYS A 105 -16.71 -9.78 -13.32
#